data_AF-A0A1F8G2K5-F1
#
_entry.id   AF-A0A1F8G2K5-F1
#
_cell.length_a   1.000
_cell.length_b   1.000
_cell.length_c   1.000
_cell.angle_alpha   90.00
_cell.angle_beta   90.00
_cell.angle_gamma   90.00
#
_symmetry.space_group_name_H-M   'P 1'
#
loop_
_entity.id
_entity.type
_entity.pdbx_description
1 polymer ?
#
loop_
_entity_poly.entity_id
_entity_poly.type
_entity_poly.pdbx_seq_one_letter_code
_entity_poly.pdbx_strand_id
1 'polypeptide(L)'
;MLLRNKILALLVPSVVLIGFWPSGTRASDIGVSQNFFVNTEYDRTGRTQLTATLRWTGEHAQYFVEDTYWQTLDYNQQTNLSFQVEQLLQEFDQRIYPIETGFWGSEPNPGVDNDPRLVIVLSDLIDTAGGYFNTNNEFPRRLAIQSNEREMIVVNVRALKDERHSFVFLAHEFQHLISFYQRNFVRNLDDDVWLNEMRSEYSVELLGYNNPYSNSSLQLRLANWLADPTDSLTEWKNKASDYAQITFFSQYLAEQFGPTVLRDTLRGTSTGMMALSNALSASGSKLTASDVFMRWAVVNLVDDVELESWSGYRNENIRRALPVASTRTLNNLGDGGEYVFQENFSDWQAKWLELGNLVSGNNNILQLDLSGNQLADFRLAAVLYKNNQPSAIKFYNLINLATPSIFIKLDSGVNKVVLIPAKFSKQKGFTDNDMTTRLTLRAKRVGDISLITPEEATSPSVVDVVSGNNLIDGSLIRALGDSKVYLYQNGYRRWIRSEKIFRFYNWSFAQVVDLDQARLERIPESNLIRLTGDKKVYQLDALGKHWLRMSGEKFIASGRNFSTVFTVNKNEFNFYKLSTHFF
;
A
#
# COMPACT_ATOMS: atom_id res chain seq x y z
N MET A 1 -14.63 12.69 -7.86
CA MET A 1 -14.71 14.17 -7.85
C MET A 1 -14.60 14.72 -6.42
N LEU A 2 -13.58 14.33 -5.65
CA LEU A 2 -13.08 15.04 -4.46
C LEU A 2 -12.39 16.38 -4.80
N LEU A 3 -13.15 17.47 -4.99
CA LEU A 3 -12.60 18.83 -4.86
C LEU A 3 -12.70 19.24 -3.39
N ARG A 4 -11.56 19.29 -2.71
CA ARG A 4 -11.47 19.79 -1.33
C ARG A 4 -11.42 21.32 -1.39
N ASN A 5 -12.39 21.99 -0.80
CA ASN A 5 -12.29 23.42 -0.50
C ASN A 5 -11.07 23.63 0.40
N LYS A 6 -9.99 24.19 -0.15
CA LYS A 6 -8.78 24.55 0.58
C LYS A 6 -9.09 25.67 1.58
N ILE A 7 -9.23 25.35 2.86
CA ILE A 7 -9.06 26.34 3.92
C ILE A 7 -7.60 26.29 4.35
N LEU A 8 -6.84 27.34 3.98
CA LEU A 8 -5.54 27.64 4.57
C LEU A 8 -5.74 27.97 6.05
N ALA A 9 -5.57 26.99 6.93
CA ALA A 9 -5.50 27.23 8.36
C ALA A 9 -4.12 27.83 8.69
N LEU A 10 -4.07 29.14 8.91
CA LEU A 10 -2.95 29.79 9.60
C LEU A 10 -2.90 29.24 11.04
N LEU A 11 -1.97 28.32 11.30
CA LEU A 11 -1.68 27.83 12.65
C LEU A 11 -0.90 28.89 13.43
N VAL A 12 -1.59 29.62 14.30
CA VAL A 12 -0.96 30.40 15.37
C VAL A 12 -0.75 29.46 16.57
N PRO A 13 0.46 29.36 17.15
CA PRO A 13 0.70 28.50 18.30
C PRO A 13 0.03 29.10 19.53
N SER A 14 -1.17 28.62 19.86
CA SER A 14 -1.88 29.02 21.07
C SER A 14 -1.93 27.82 22.01
N VAL A 15 -1.18 27.89 23.11
CA VAL A 15 -1.30 26.97 24.25
C VAL A 15 -2.70 27.17 24.85
N VAL A 16 -3.62 26.26 24.56
CA VAL A 16 -4.96 26.24 25.16
C VAL A 16 -4.93 25.29 26.36
N LEU A 17 -4.99 25.87 27.55
CA LEU A 17 -5.32 25.17 28.79
C LEU A 17 -6.80 24.73 28.71
N ILE A 18 -7.05 23.44 28.50
CA ILE A 18 -8.38 22.86 28.50
C ILE A 18 -8.80 22.64 29.96
N GLY A 19 -9.76 23.43 30.43
CA GLY A 19 -10.45 23.17 31.69
C GLY A 19 -11.37 21.96 31.53
N PHE A 20 -11.13 20.91 32.31
CA PHE A 20 -12.02 19.75 32.41
C PHE A 20 -13.37 20.16 32.99
N TRP A 21 -14.42 20.10 32.17
CA TRP A 21 -15.80 20.01 32.64
C TRP A 21 -16.28 18.58 32.34
N PRO A 22 -16.88 17.86 33.30
CA PRO A 22 -17.42 16.53 33.04
C PRO A 22 -18.72 16.68 32.25
N SER A 23 -18.64 16.65 30.92
CA SER A 23 -19.79 16.54 30.03
C SER A 23 -20.25 15.08 30.06
N GLY A 24 -21.42 14.81 30.64
CA GLY A 24 -22.04 13.49 30.57
C GLY A 24 -22.29 13.11 29.11
N THR A 25 -21.84 11.92 28.72
CA THR A 25 -22.18 11.28 27.43
C THR A 25 -23.71 11.20 27.32
N ARG A 26 -24.32 12.03 26.47
CA ARG A 26 -25.72 11.84 26.08
C ARG A 26 -25.74 10.74 25.02
N ALA A 27 -26.08 9.53 25.42
CA ALA A 27 -26.50 8.52 24.45
C ALA A 27 -27.67 9.12 23.64
N SER A 28 -27.54 9.19 22.32
CA SER A 28 -28.64 9.62 21.46
C SER A 28 -29.69 8.50 21.45
N ASP A 29 -30.93 8.82 21.82
CA ASP A 29 -32.02 7.85 21.78
C ASP A 29 -32.36 7.48 20.32
N ILE A 30 -32.56 6.20 20.04
CA ILE A 30 -33.06 5.75 18.73
C ILE A 30 -34.39 6.46 18.43
N GLY A 31 -34.55 6.92 17.18
CA GLY A 31 -35.70 7.71 16.73
C GLY A 31 -35.48 9.23 16.79
N VAL A 32 -34.36 9.71 17.33
CA VAL A 32 -34.02 11.13 17.30
C VAL A 32 -33.68 11.56 15.87
N SER A 33 -34.40 12.57 15.38
CA SER A 33 -34.16 13.23 14.09
C SER A 33 -33.22 14.43 14.26
N GLN A 34 -32.27 14.59 13.34
CA GLN A 34 -31.26 15.66 13.35
C GLN A 34 -31.06 16.24 11.95
N ASN A 35 -30.68 17.52 11.91
CA ASN A 35 -30.27 18.19 10.67
C ASN A 35 -28.76 18.10 10.49
N PHE A 36 -28.33 17.66 9.29
CA PHE A 36 -26.94 17.57 8.90
C PHE A 36 -26.65 18.52 7.74
N PHE A 37 -25.52 19.23 7.81
CA PHE A 37 -24.92 19.87 6.65
C PHE A 37 -24.35 18.80 5.72
N VAL A 38 -24.64 18.91 4.42
CA VAL A 38 -24.18 17.96 3.40
C VAL A 38 -23.56 18.68 2.22
N ASN A 39 -22.75 17.95 1.46
CA ASN A 39 -22.09 18.49 0.27
C ASN A 39 -23.05 18.48 -0.94
N THR A 40 -23.32 19.67 -1.49
CA THR A 40 -24.20 19.88 -2.64
C THR A 40 -23.73 19.17 -3.92
N GLU A 41 -22.42 18.92 -4.06
CA GLU A 41 -21.87 18.25 -5.25
C GLU A 41 -22.17 16.74 -5.24
N TYR A 42 -22.38 16.15 -4.07
CA TYR A 42 -22.67 14.72 -3.92
C TYR A 42 -24.14 14.43 -3.64
N ASP A 43 -24.86 15.36 -3.01
CA ASP A 43 -26.30 15.23 -2.78
C ASP A 43 -27.05 15.14 -4.11
N ARG A 44 -27.96 14.17 -4.24
CA ARG A 44 -28.69 13.92 -5.48
C ARG A 44 -29.50 15.13 -5.98
N THR A 45 -29.95 15.97 -5.07
CA THR A 45 -30.81 17.12 -5.34
C THR A 45 -30.09 18.46 -5.14
N GLY A 46 -28.78 18.44 -4.88
CA GLY A 46 -27.98 19.64 -4.65
C GLY A 46 -28.30 20.38 -3.34
N ARG A 47 -28.78 19.69 -2.31
CA ARG A 47 -29.07 20.30 -1.00
C ARG A 47 -27.80 20.63 -0.22
N THR A 48 -27.87 21.66 0.63
CA THR A 48 -26.82 22.02 1.59
C THR A 48 -27.05 21.43 2.98
N GLN A 49 -28.27 20.97 3.26
CA GLN A 49 -28.67 20.33 4.50
C GLN A 49 -29.73 19.25 4.23
N LEU A 50 -29.76 18.23 5.08
CA LEU A 50 -30.84 17.25 5.11
C LEU A 50 -31.22 16.90 6.55
N THR A 51 -32.40 16.33 6.72
CA THR A 51 -32.84 15.77 8.00
C THR A 51 -32.72 14.24 7.94
N ALA A 52 -32.13 13.65 8.97
CA ALA A 52 -31.98 12.20 9.09
C ALA A 52 -32.29 11.73 10.52
N THR A 53 -32.85 10.53 10.64
CA THR A 53 -33.24 9.94 11.93
C THR A 53 -32.29 8.82 12.34
N LEU A 54 -31.81 8.85 13.59
CA LEU A 54 -31.04 7.77 14.20
C LEU A 54 -31.90 6.51 14.27
N ARG A 55 -31.48 5.45 13.59
CA ARG A 55 -32.26 4.22 13.48
C ARG A 55 -31.56 3.02 14.10
N TRP A 56 -30.21 3.00 14.08
CA TRP A 56 -29.40 1.96 14.72
C TRP A 56 -28.20 2.54 15.44
N THR A 57 -27.72 1.83 16.46
CA THR A 57 -26.50 2.16 17.20
C THR A 57 -25.73 0.88 17.44
N GLY A 58 -24.50 0.84 16.92
CA GLY A 58 -23.52 -0.21 17.15
C GLY A 58 -22.55 0.14 18.28
N GLU A 59 -21.49 -0.65 18.37
CA GLU A 59 -20.40 -0.42 19.31
C GLU A 59 -19.60 0.82 18.92
N HIS A 60 -19.26 0.96 17.64
CA HIS A 60 -18.39 2.03 17.13
C HIS A 60 -19.11 3.10 16.29
N ALA A 61 -20.37 2.88 15.89
CA ALA A 61 -21.08 3.84 15.05
C ALA A 61 -22.59 3.98 15.32
N GLN A 62 -23.14 5.15 15.02
CA GLN A 62 -24.56 5.48 14.99
C GLN A 62 -25.01 5.65 13.53
N TYR A 63 -26.13 5.03 13.16
CA TYR A 63 -26.62 5.02 11.77
C TYR A 63 -27.89 5.87 11.64
N PHE A 64 -27.78 6.96 10.89
CA PHE A 64 -28.86 7.86 10.57
C PHE A 64 -29.33 7.61 9.13
N VAL A 65 -30.63 7.54 8.91
CA VAL A 65 -31.19 7.44 7.55
C VAL A 65 -31.89 8.75 7.20
N GLU A 66 -31.58 9.28 6.02
CA GLU A 66 -32.25 10.44 5.46
C GLU A 66 -33.77 10.25 5.42
N ASP A 67 -34.50 11.18 6.05
CA ASP A 67 -35.94 11.05 6.25
C ASP A 67 -36.72 11.10 4.94
N THR A 68 -36.32 11.98 4.02
CA THR A 68 -36.95 12.11 2.71
C THR A 68 -36.79 10.86 1.87
N TYR A 69 -35.64 10.18 1.94
CA TYR A 69 -35.46 8.89 1.28
C TYR A 69 -36.31 7.80 1.93
N TRP A 70 -36.26 7.68 3.26
CA TRP A 70 -37.01 6.69 4.02
C TRP A 70 -38.52 6.75 3.75
N GLN A 71 -39.07 7.96 3.62
CA GLN A 71 -40.50 8.19 3.34
C GLN A 71 -40.93 7.77 1.93
N THR A 72 -40.00 7.60 0.98
CA THR A 72 -40.32 7.05 -0.34
C THR A 72 -40.52 5.54 -0.34
N LEU A 73 -40.05 4.86 0.72
CA LEU A 73 -40.06 3.41 0.81
C LEU A 73 -41.37 2.90 1.41
N ASP A 74 -41.92 1.85 0.81
CA ASP A 74 -43.01 1.09 1.43
C ASP A 74 -42.49 0.22 2.59
N TYR A 75 -43.40 -0.43 3.32
CA TYR A 75 -43.05 -1.26 4.48
C TYR A 75 -42.05 -2.38 4.16
N ASN A 76 -42.20 -3.04 3.00
CA ASN A 76 -41.30 -4.13 2.61
C ASN A 76 -39.91 -3.60 2.25
N GLN A 77 -39.85 -2.46 1.58
CA GLN A 77 -38.60 -1.78 1.24
C GLN A 77 -37.88 -1.24 2.49
N GLN A 78 -38.61 -0.67 3.44
CA GLN A 78 -38.06 -0.26 4.75
C GLN A 78 -37.51 -1.46 5.52
N THR A 79 -38.22 -2.59 5.50
CA THR A 79 -37.76 -3.84 6.14
C THR A 79 -36.47 -4.36 5.48
N ASN A 80 -36.40 -4.35 4.14
CA ASN A 80 -35.21 -4.75 3.41
C ASN A 80 -34.02 -3.82 3.71
N LEU A 81 -34.22 -2.51 3.64
CA LEU A 81 -33.19 -1.54 4.00
C LEU A 81 -32.71 -1.75 5.44
N SER A 82 -33.63 -1.99 6.39
CA SER A 82 -33.28 -2.26 7.79
C SER A 82 -32.32 -3.46 7.91
N PHE A 83 -32.61 -4.55 7.20
CA PHE A 83 -31.72 -5.72 7.16
C PHE A 83 -30.35 -5.37 6.57
N GLN A 84 -30.30 -4.60 5.47
CA GLN A 84 -29.04 -4.18 4.85
C GLN A 84 -28.20 -3.28 5.78
N VAL A 85 -28.83 -2.37 6.52
CA VAL A 85 -28.13 -1.52 7.49
C VAL A 85 -27.59 -2.34 8.65
N GLU A 86 -28.33 -3.34 9.13
CA GLU A 86 -27.85 -4.25 10.17
C GLU A 86 -26.63 -5.06 9.70
N GLN A 87 -26.57 -5.49 8.44
CA GLN A 87 -25.38 -6.14 7.88
C GLN A 87 -24.19 -5.17 7.82
N LEU A 88 -24.41 -3.93 7.36
CA LEU A 88 -23.37 -2.89 7.33
C LEU A 88 -22.84 -2.55 8.72
N LEU A 89 -23.73 -2.48 9.72
CA LEU A 89 -23.38 -2.28 11.12
C LEU A 89 -22.50 -3.41 11.66
N GLN A 90 -22.93 -4.66 11.45
CA GLN A 90 -22.17 -5.83 11.90
C GLN A 90 -20.79 -5.89 11.24
N GLU A 91 -20.72 -5.64 9.93
CA GLU A 91 -19.44 -5.63 9.20
C GLU A 91 -18.53 -4.50 9.70
N PHE A 92 -19.09 -3.31 9.98
CA PHE A 92 -18.30 -2.19 10.49
C PHE A 92 -17.70 -2.50 11.86
N ASP A 93 -18.52 -2.88 12.83
CA ASP A 93 -18.07 -3.12 14.21
C ASP A 93 -17.13 -4.34 14.30
N GLN A 94 -17.42 -5.43 13.57
CA GLN A 94 -16.71 -6.69 13.73
C GLN A 94 -15.47 -6.82 12.84
N ARG A 95 -15.41 -6.06 11.73
CA ARG A 95 -14.36 -6.22 10.71
C ARG A 95 -13.72 -4.91 10.29
N ILE A 96 -14.47 -3.96 9.70
CA ILE A 96 -13.89 -2.72 9.15
C ILE A 96 -13.14 -1.96 10.24
N TYR A 97 -13.82 -1.64 11.35
CA TYR A 97 -13.26 -0.87 12.44
C TYR A 97 -11.99 -1.50 13.04
N PRO A 98 -12.00 -2.76 13.54
CA PRO A 98 -10.81 -3.34 14.17
C PRO A 98 -9.65 -3.60 13.19
N ILE A 99 -9.93 -3.93 11.92
CA ILE A 99 -8.87 -4.19 10.93
C ILE A 99 -8.21 -2.88 10.50
N GLU A 100 -8.99 -1.85 10.17
CA GLU A 100 -8.43 -0.57 9.73
C GLU A 100 -7.73 0.17 10.86
N THR A 101 -8.32 0.22 12.05
CA THR A 101 -7.67 0.88 13.20
C THR A 101 -6.40 0.17 13.63
N GLY A 102 -6.39 -1.17 13.59
CA GLY A 102 -5.21 -1.98 13.87
C GLY A 102 -4.09 -1.78 12.85
N PHE A 103 -4.44 -1.66 11.57
CA PHE A 103 -3.47 -1.50 10.49
C PHE A 103 -3.01 -0.05 10.35
N TRP A 104 -3.91 0.89 10.09
CA TRP A 104 -3.60 2.30 9.80
C TRP A 104 -3.27 3.08 11.08
N GLY A 105 -4.12 2.98 12.09
CA GLY A 105 -4.11 3.78 13.32
C GLY A 105 -5.54 4.20 13.68
N SER A 106 -5.73 4.89 14.80
CA SER A 106 -7.08 5.30 15.22
C SER A 106 -7.54 6.59 14.52
N GLU A 107 -8.85 6.76 14.48
CA GLU A 107 -9.57 8.03 14.40
C GLU A 107 -9.50 8.81 15.75
N PRO A 108 -10.04 10.04 15.85
CA PRO A 108 -10.19 10.70 17.14
C PRO A 108 -11.26 9.96 17.97
N ASN A 109 -10.89 9.52 19.17
CA ASN A 109 -11.81 8.81 20.06
C ASN A 109 -11.53 9.16 21.55
N PRO A 110 -12.44 9.85 22.26
CA PRO A 110 -13.73 10.33 21.76
C PRO A 110 -13.56 11.46 20.73
N GLY A 111 -14.63 11.68 19.97
CA GLY A 111 -14.72 12.64 18.90
C GLY A 111 -14.80 14.11 19.31
N VAL A 112 -14.99 15.01 18.33
CA VAL A 112 -15.14 16.45 18.54
C VAL A 112 -16.39 16.81 19.36
N ASP A 113 -17.43 15.97 19.33
CA ASP A 113 -18.63 16.06 20.18
C ASP A 113 -18.51 15.28 21.51
N ASN A 114 -17.35 14.69 21.78
CA ASN A 114 -17.06 13.83 22.92
C ASN A 114 -17.91 12.53 22.97
N ASP A 115 -18.47 12.09 21.84
CA ASP A 115 -19.01 10.73 21.66
C ASP A 115 -17.91 9.83 21.08
N PRO A 116 -17.68 8.61 21.60
CA PRO A 116 -16.74 7.65 21.01
C PRO A 116 -17.27 6.96 19.74
N ARG A 117 -18.54 7.18 19.36
CA ARG A 117 -19.14 6.57 18.18
C ARG A 117 -19.13 7.53 16.99
N LEU A 118 -18.74 7.01 15.83
CA LEU A 118 -18.87 7.70 14.56
C LEU A 118 -20.34 7.87 14.17
N VAL A 119 -20.62 8.86 13.33
CA VAL A 119 -21.95 9.06 12.73
C VAL A 119 -21.93 8.67 11.26
N ILE A 120 -22.66 7.62 10.91
CA ILE A 120 -22.86 7.18 9.53
C ILE A 120 -24.22 7.65 9.06
N VAL A 121 -24.24 8.56 8.07
CA VAL A 121 -25.47 9.06 7.46
C VAL A 121 -25.70 8.36 6.12
N LEU A 122 -26.80 7.63 6.02
CA LEU A 122 -27.27 6.96 4.81
C LEU A 122 -28.17 7.92 4.05
N SER A 123 -27.66 8.48 2.96
CA SER A 123 -28.31 9.54 2.16
C SER A 123 -28.36 9.19 0.68
N ASP A 124 -29.33 9.74 -0.05
CA ASP A 124 -29.42 9.57 -1.50
C ASP A 124 -28.44 10.50 -2.23
N LEU A 125 -27.32 9.93 -2.68
CA LEU A 125 -26.26 10.66 -3.40
C LEU A 125 -26.42 10.52 -4.92
N ILE A 126 -25.65 11.28 -5.72
CA ILE A 126 -25.55 11.09 -7.18
C ILE A 126 -25.00 9.69 -7.54
N ASP A 127 -25.29 9.21 -8.76
CA ASP A 127 -24.95 7.84 -9.20
C ASP A 127 -23.45 7.53 -9.18
N THR A 128 -22.60 8.54 -9.29
CA THR A 128 -21.14 8.41 -9.31
C THR A 128 -20.48 8.49 -7.93
N ALA A 129 -21.26 8.67 -6.86
CA ALA A 129 -20.77 8.78 -5.49
C ALA A 129 -21.27 7.61 -4.63
N GLY A 130 -20.34 6.79 -4.13
CA GLY A 130 -20.62 5.70 -3.19
C GLY A 130 -20.68 6.15 -1.72
N GLY A 131 -19.93 7.20 -1.40
CA GLY A 131 -19.87 7.84 -0.10
C GLY A 131 -18.95 9.06 -0.15
N TYR A 132 -18.83 9.78 0.97
CA TYR A 132 -17.79 10.78 1.17
C TYR A 132 -17.54 11.06 2.66
N PHE A 133 -16.30 11.43 2.96
CA PHE A 133 -15.88 12.04 4.20
C PHE A 133 -15.64 13.54 4.01
N ASN A 134 -16.15 14.36 4.94
CA ASN A 134 -15.96 15.81 4.93
C ASN A 134 -15.20 16.28 6.17
N THR A 135 -13.96 16.70 5.98
CA THR A 135 -13.05 17.13 7.05
C THR A 135 -13.54 18.33 7.85
N ASN A 136 -14.48 19.12 7.31
CA ASN A 136 -15.06 20.24 8.06
C ASN A 136 -15.82 19.77 9.30
N ASN A 137 -16.38 18.55 9.28
CA ASN A 137 -17.18 18.00 10.37
C ASN A 137 -16.35 17.74 11.65
N GLU A 138 -15.03 17.63 11.52
CA GLU A 138 -14.07 17.37 12.61
C GLU A 138 -13.73 18.62 13.43
N PHE A 139 -14.27 19.79 13.05
CA PHE A 139 -13.97 21.06 13.70
C PHE A 139 -15.21 21.66 14.35
N PRO A 140 -15.05 22.38 15.48
CA PRO A 140 -16.12 23.20 16.03
C PRO A 140 -16.64 24.23 15.01
N ARG A 141 -17.94 24.57 15.06
CA ARG A 141 -18.60 25.51 14.13
C ARG A 141 -17.98 26.91 14.11
N ARG A 142 -17.31 27.30 15.20
CA ARG A 142 -16.54 28.56 15.26
C ARG A 142 -15.34 28.58 14.30
N LEU A 143 -14.82 27.42 13.89
CA LEU A 143 -13.72 27.27 12.93
C LEU A 143 -14.23 26.87 11.55
N ALA A 144 -15.30 26.06 11.48
CA ALA A 144 -15.92 25.63 10.24
C ALA A 144 -17.45 25.77 10.34
N ILE A 145 -18.02 26.86 9.80
CA ILE A 145 -19.42 27.27 10.01
C ILE A 145 -20.44 26.18 9.63
N GLN A 146 -20.15 25.38 8.59
CA GLN A 146 -20.99 24.28 8.12
C GLN A 146 -20.57 22.91 8.67
N SER A 147 -19.85 22.89 9.78
CA SER A 147 -19.50 21.65 10.47
C SER A 147 -20.70 21.01 11.14
N ASN A 148 -20.79 19.69 11.03
CA ASN A 148 -21.68 18.88 11.86
C ASN A 148 -21.13 18.61 13.26
N GLU A 149 -19.88 18.96 13.55
CA GLU A 149 -19.18 18.71 14.81
C GLU A 149 -19.25 17.23 15.20
N ARG A 150 -18.91 16.33 14.25
CA ARG A 150 -19.00 14.88 14.38
C ARG A 150 -17.99 14.17 13.49
N GLU A 151 -17.46 13.05 13.96
CA GLU A 151 -16.71 12.06 13.19
C GLU A 151 -17.69 11.32 12.26
N MET A 152 -17.95 11.94 11.11
CA MET A 152 -19.10 11.61 10.28
C MET A 152 -18.71 11.19 8.87
N ILE A 153 -19.31 10.08 8.42
CA ILE A 153 -19.21 9.55 7.06
C ILE A 153 -20.61 9.54 6.44
N VAL A 154 -20.71 9.94 5.17
CA VAL A 154 -21.94 9.79 4.39
C VAL A 154 -21.78 8.63 3.42
N VAL A 155 -22.73 7.70 3.41
CA VAL A 155 -22.76 6.56 2.49
C VAL A 155 -24.02 6.63 1.63
N ASN A 156 -23.90 6.34 0.34
CA ASN A 156 -25.03 6.32 -0.56
C ASN A 156 -26.00 5.19 -0.17
N VAL A 157 -27.19 5.55 0.28
CA VAL A 157 -28.22 4.60 0.71
C VAL A 157 -28.59 3.60 -0.39
N ARG A 158 -28.43 3.97 -1.66
CA ARG A 158 -28.72 3.09 -2.80
C ARG A 158 -27.66 2.01 -3.02
N ALA A 159 -26.44 2.22 -2.51
CA ALA A 159 -25.37 1.24 -2.58
C ALA A 159 -25.65 0.00 -1.71
N LEU A 160 -26.48 0.13 -0.65
CA LEU A 160 -26.83 -0.97 0.26
C LEU A 160 -27.60 -2.11 -0.41
N LYS A 161 -28.12 -1.91 -1.63
CA LYS A 161 -28.69 -2.98 -2.46
C LYS A 161 -27.68 -4.09 -2.79
N ASP A 162 -26.39 -3.74 -2.78
CA ASP A 162 -25.29 -4.67 -2.86
C ASP A 162 -24.43 -4.50 -1.59
N GLU A 163 -24.54 -5.47 -0.69
CA GLU A 163 -23.87 -5.44 0.61
C GLU A 163 -22.37 -5.14 0.46
N ARG A 164 -21.71 -5.79 -0.49
CA ARG A 164 -20.27 -5.67 -0.71
C ARG A 164 -19.89 -4.26 -1.16
N HIS A 165 -20.67 -3.65 -2.05
CA HIS A 165 -20.43 -2.26 -2.44
C HIS A 165 -20.55 -1.30 -1.24
N SER A 166 -21.55 -1.49 -0.37
CA SER A 166 -21.66 -0.65 0.83
C SER A 166 -20.47 -0.82 1.79
N PHE A 167 -19.95 -2.03 1.94
CA PHE A 167 -18.78 -2.31 2.78
C PHE A 167 -17.52 -1.66 2.22
N VAL A 168 -17.32 -1.75 0.89
CA VAL A 168 -16.22 -1.10 0.17
C VAL A 168 -16.23 0.41 0.40
N PHE A 169 -17.38 1.08 0.22
CA PHE A 169 -17.46 2.53 0.37
C PHE A 169 -17.25 2.95 1.83
N LEU A 170 -17.85 2.25 2.80
CA LEU A 170 -17.65 2.59 4.20
C LEU A 170 -16.19 2.42 4.64
N ALA A 171 -15.53 1.36 4.22
CA ALA A 171 -14.10 1.14 4.46
C ALA A 171 -13.23 2.27 3.84
N HIS A 172 -13.46 2.58 2.57
CA HIS A 172 -12.74 3.65 1.87
C HIS A 172 -12.84 5.01 2.58
N GLU A 173 -14.06 5.38 3.00
CA GLU A 173 -14.30 6.65 3.69
C GLU A 173 -13.82 6.65 5.14
N PHE A 174 -13.86 5.50 5.83
CA PHE A 174 -13.32 5.37 7.18
C PHE A 174 -11.80 5.53 7.19
N GLN A 175 -11.11 4.98 6.18
CA GLN A 175 -9.68 5.23 5.99
C GLN A 175 -9.39 6.73 5.89
N HIS A 176 -10.21 7.50 5.18
CA HIS A 176 -10.01 8.95 5.08
C HIS A 176 -10.12 9.66 6.43
N LEU A 177 -11.08 9.27 7.28
CA LEU A 177 -11.20 9.81 8.64
C LEU A 177 -9.96 9.47 9.49
N ILE A 178 -9.54 8.21 9.52
CA ILE A 178 -8.30 7.79 10.21
C ILE A 178 -7.12 8.59 9.67
N SER A 179 -6.99 8.69 8.35
CA SER A 179 -5.91 9.39 7.67
C SER A 179 -5.86 10.86 8.10
N PHE A 180 -7.00 11.55 8.07
CA PHE A 180 -7.10 12.94 8.45
C PHE A 180 -6.68 13.16 9.90
N TYR A 181 -7.14 12.34 10.84
CA TYR A 181 -6.71 12.44 12.23
C TYR A 181 -5.20 12.18 12.39
N GLN A 182 -4.72 11.07 11.86
CA GLN A 182 -3.32 10.66 11.97
C GLN A 182 -2.34 11.64 11.31
N ARG A 183 -2.73 12.28 10.21
CA ARG A 183 -1.88 13.21 9.47
C ARG A 183 -2.01 14.63 10.01
N ASN A 184 -3.23 15.15 10.08
CA ASN A 184 -3.45 16.57 10.37
C ASN A 184 -3.37 16.89 11.86
N PHE A 185 -3.87 16.01 12.75
CA PHE A 185 -3.87 16.27 14.19
C PHE A 185 -2.66 15.67 14.90
N VAL A 186 -2.36 14.39 14.67
CA VAL A 186 -1.26 13.71 15.37
C VAL A 186 0.10 14.18 14.85
N ARG A 187 0.21 14.49 13.54
CA ARG A 187 1.50 14.79 12.89
C ARG A 187 1.62 16.21 12.36
N ASN A 188 0.53 16.98 12.33
CA ASN A 188 0.50 18.33 11.76
C ASN A 188 1.00 18.36 10.30
N LEU A 189 0.53 17.41 9.48
CA LEU A 189 0.86 17.25 8.07
C LEU A 189 -0.41 17.14 7.22
N ASP A 190 -0.32 17.57 5.96
CA ASP A 190 -1.32 17.34 4.92
C ASP A 190 -0.64 16.59 3.77
N ASP A 191 -1.25 15.50 3.31
CA ASP A 191 -0.69 14.65 2.27
C ASP A 191 -1.13 15.07 0.86
N ASP A 192 -0.35 14.67 -0.13
CA ASP A 192 -0.79 14.71 -1.52
C ASP A 192 -2.00 13.80 -1.71
N VAL A 193 -2.96 14.24 -2.53
CA VAL A 193 -4.24 13.56 -2.72
C VAL A 193 -4.04 12.12 -3.19
N TRP A 194 -3.20 11.88 -4.20
CA TRP A 194 -2.94 10.54 -4.73
C TRP A 194 -2.52 9.54 -3.64
N LEU A 195 -1.70 9.97 -2.67
CA LEU A 195 -1.20 9.11 -1.60
C LEU A 195 -2.28 8.84 -0.57
N ASN A 196 -3.13 9.82 -0.30
CA ASN A 196 -4.30 9.64 0.56
C ASN A 196 -5.28 8.63 -0.03
N GLU A 197 -5.62 8.79 -1.30
CA GLU A 197 -6.53 7.90 -2.02
C GLU A 197 -5.96 6.50 -2.19
N MET A 198 -4.64 6.37 -2.41
CA MET A 198 -3.98 5.06 -2.48
C MET A 198 -4.19 4.24 -1.21
N ARG A 199 -4.16 4.89 -0.03
CA ARG A 199 -4.40 4.20 1.25
C ARG A 199 -5.87 3.77 1.40
N SER A 200 -6.81 4.61 0.98
CA SER A 200 -8.24 4.26 0.98
C SER A 200 -8.57 3.11 0.03
N GLU A 201 -8.08 3.16 -1.22
CA GLU A 201 -8.26 2.07 -2.18
C GLU A 201 -7.63 0.77 -1.67
N TYR A 202 -6.48 0.85 -0.98
CA TYR A 202 -5.85 -0.33 -0.40
C TYR A 202 -6.63 -0.92 0.78
N SER A 203 -7.44 -0.14 1.50
CA SER A 203 -8.25 -0.66 2.62
C SER A 203 -9.27 -1.69 2.16
N VAL A 204 -9.75 -1.55 0.92
CA VAL A 204 -10.62 -2.55 0.25
C VAL A 204 -9.90 -3.90 0.09
N GLU A 205 -8.63 -3.89 -0.32
CA GLU A 205 -7.81 -5.10 -0.41
C GLU A 205 -7.51 -5.67 0.99
N LEU A 206 -7.12 -4.81 1.93
CA LEU A 206 -6.80 -5.18 3.31
C LEU A 206 -7.94 -5.95 3.99
N LEU A 207 -9.19 -5.56 3.74
CA LEU A 207 -10.39 -6.20 4.28
C LEU A 207 -10.81 -7.46 3.53
N GLY A 208 -10.15 -7.77 2.40
CA GLY A 208 -10.44 -8.91 1.56
C GLY A 208 -11.65 -8.71 0.63
N TYR A 209 -12.14 -7.48 0.48
CA TYR A 209 -13.32 -7.18 -0.33
C TYR A 209 -13.08 -7.24 -1.83
N ASN A 210 -11.89 -7.65 -2.29
CA ASN A 210 -11.63 -8.05 -3.67
C ASN A 210 -11.75 -9.57 -3.90
N ASN A 211 -12.05 -10.36 -2.86
CA ASN A 211 -12.31 -11.79 -2.96
C ASN A 211 -13.80 -12.10 -2.69
N PRO A 212 -14.57 -12.72 -3.61
CA PRO A 212 -14.16 -13.21 -4.94
C PRO A 212 -13.90 -12.08 -5.94
N TYR A 213 -13.02 -12.30 -6.91
CA TYR A 213 -12.65 -11.26 -7.89
C TYR A 213 -13.82 -10.75 -8.75
N SER A 214 -14.76 -11.62 -9.08
CA SER A 214 -15.95 -11.24 -9.86
C SER A 214 -16.76 -10.17 -9.15
N ASN A 215 -17.17 -9.14 -9.90
CA ASN A 215 -17.92 -7.98 -9.42
C ASN A 215 -17.21 -7.23 -8.27
N SER A 216 -15.87 -7.28 -8.21
CA SER A 216 -15.09 -6.56 -7.20
C SER A 216 -14.64 -5.19 -7.68
N SER A 217 -14.28 -4.32 -6.73
CA SER A 217 -13.64 -3.03 -7.01
C SER A 217 -12.38 -3.22 -7.86
N LEU A 218 -11.54 -4.21 -7.54
CA LEU A 218 -10.34 -4.51 -8.32
C LEU A 218 -10.63 -4.86 -9.78
N GLN A 219 -11.70 -5.61 -10.07
CA GLN A 219 -12.11 -5.91 -11.44
C GLN A 219 -12.54 -4.65 -12.20
N LEU A 220 -13.30 -3.75 -11.55
CA LEU A 220 -13.68 -2.47 -12.12
C LEU A 220 -12.45 -1.58 -12.36
N ARG A 221 -11.51 -1.54 -11.42
CA ARG A 221 -10.24 -0.81 -11.56
C ARG A 221 -9.41 -1.36 -12.71
N LEU A 222 -9.42 -2.66 -12.98
CA LEU A 222 -8.74 -3.25 -14.15
C LEU A 222 -9.28 -2.68 -15.47
N ALA A 223 -10.60 -2.58 -15.61
CA ALA A 223 -11.20 -2.02 -16.82
C ALA A 223 -10.79 -0.55 -17.02
N ASN A 224 -10.74 0.23 -15.93
CA ASN A 224 -10.29 1.64 -15.96
C ASN A 224 -8.80 1.78 -16.29
N TRP A 225 -7.96 0.88 -15.76
CA TRP A 225 -6.54 0.81 -16.09
C TRP A 225 -6.31 0.55 -17.58
N LEU A 226 -6.99 -0.44 -18.14
CA LEU A 226 -6.85 -0.79 -19.57
C LEU A 226 -7.32 0.33 -20.50
N ALA A 227 -8.21 1.21 -20.03
CA ALA A 227 -8.70 2.35 -20.80
C ALA A 227 -7.69 3.51 -20.86
N ASP A 228 -6.94 3.77 -19.79
CA ASP A 228 -5.89 4.80 -19.75
C ASP A 228 -4.69 4.38 -18.87
N PRO A 229 -3.84 3.45 -19.37
CA PRO A 229 -2.70 2.94 -18.61
C PRO A 229 -1.57 3.97 -18.52
N THR A 230 -1.64 5.05 -19.30
CA THR A 230 -0.64 6.12 -19.34
C THR A 230 -0.97 7.28 -18.42
N ASP A 231 -2.02 7.21 -17.60
CA ASP A 231 -2.32 8.27 -16.64
C ASP A 231 -1.17 8.45 -15.63
N SER A 232 -1.04 9.66 -15.07
CA SER A 232 -0.02 9.90 -14.04
C SER A 232 -0.44 9.22 -12.74
N LEU A 233 0.53 8.66 -12.01
CA LEU A 233 0.26 8.14 -10.66
C LEU A 233 -0.08 9.27 -9.66
N THR A 234 0.37 10.51 -9.93
CA THR A 234 0.41 11.58 -8.93
C THR A 234 -0.40 12.82 -9.27
N GLU A 235 -0.53 13.17 -10.55
CA GLU A 235 -1.45 14.24 -10.97
C GLU A 235 -2.87 13.75 -10.70
N TRP A 236 -3.69 14.52 -9.97
CA TRP A 236 -4.97 14.02 -9.47
C TRP A 236 -6.15 14.71 -10.12
N LYS A 237 -6.71 14.10 -11.18
CA LYS A 237 -7.84 14.66 -11.93
C LYS A 237 -9.19 14.11 -11.51
N ASN A 238 -9.21 13.23 -10.52
CA ASN A 238 -10.43 12.65 -9.96
C ASN A 238 -11.24 11.76 -10.93
N LYS A 239 -10.55 11.18 -11.89
CA LYS A 239 -11.05 10.28 -12.91
C LYS A 239 -10.86 8.83 -12.47
N ALA A 240 -11.62 7.94 -13.08
CA ALA A 240 -11.51 6.51 -12.80
C ALA A 240 -10.10 5.93 -13.07
N SER A 241 -9.34 6.55 -13.98
CA SER A 241 -7.94 6.22 -14.28
C SER A 241 -7.01 6.54 -13.11
N ASP A 242 -7.16 7.70 -12.45
CA ASP A 242 -6.31 8.09 -11.31
C ASP A 242 -6.37 7.01 -10.22
N TYR A 243 -7.59 6.59 -9.88
CA TYR A 243 -7.83 5.52 -8.92
C TYR A 243 -7.29 4.15 -9.38
N ALA A 244 -7.37 3.86 -10.68
CA ALA A 244 -6.84 2.60 -11.21
C ALA A 244 -5.30 2.55 -11.10
N GLN A 245 -4.61 3.66 -11.37
CA GLN A 245 -3.15 3.76 -11.26
C GLN A 245 -2.68 3.45 -9.84
N ILE A 246 -3.24 4.15 -8.83
CA ILE A 246 -2.89 3.93 -7.43
C ILE A 246 -3.30 2.55 -6.92
N THR A 247 -4.39 1.96 -7.45
CA THR A 247 -4.82 0.61 -7.07
C THR A 247 -3.75 -0.40 -7.47
N PHE A 248 -3.35 -0.47 -8.74
CA PHE A 248 -2.37 -1.46 -9.18
C PHE A 248 -0.97 -1.19 -8.65
N PHE A 249 -0.60 0.08 -8.45
CA PHE A 249 0.64 0.41 -7.78
C PHE A 249 0.65 -0.05 -6.31
N SER A 250 -0.46 0.11 -5.58
CA SER A 250 -0.57 -0.37 -4.19
C SER A 250 -0.52 -1.90 -4.10
N GLN A 251 -1.15 -2.62 -5.04
CA GLN A 251 -1.06 -4.08 -5.15
C GLN A 251 0.39 -4.52 -5.35
N TYR A 252 1.09 -3.88 -6.29
CA TYR A 252 2.50 -4.15 -6.54
C TYR A 252 3.38 -3.87 -5.30
N LEU A 253 3.17 -2.74 -4.63
CA LEU A 253 3.89 -2.41 -3.39
C LEU A 253 3.68 -3.45 -2.30
N ALA A 254 2.42 -3.83 -2.05
CA ALA A 254 2.06 -4.79 -1.01
C ALA A 254 2.64 -6.19 -1.29
N GLU A 255 2.61 -6.65 -2.54
CA GLU A 255 3.15 -7.95 -2.92
C GLU A 255 4.69 -8.02 -2.84
N GLN A 256 5.37 -6.95 -3.24
CA GLN A 256 6.83 -6.95 -3.36
C GLN A 256 7.55 -6.54 -2.07
N PHE A 257 6.94 -5.66 -1.27
CA PHE A 257 7.57 -5.09 -0.08
C PHE A 257 6.77 -5.34 1.21
N GLY A 258 5.63 -6.01 1.11
CA GLY A 258 4.71 -6.22 2.22
C GLY A 258 3.75 -5.03 2.40
N PRO A 259 2.55 -5.28 2.96
CA PRO A 259 1.52 -4.26 3.12
C PRO A 259 1.94 -3.13 4.07
N THR A 260 2.88 -3.39 4.97
CA THR A 260 3.36 -2.40 5.95
C THR A 260 4.01 -1.18 5.31
N VAL A 261 4.53 -1.28 4.07
CA VAL A 261 5.03 -0.10 3.35
C VAL A 261 3.93 0.94 3.17
N LEU A 262 2.71 0.52 2.82
CA LEU A 262 1.58 1.43 2.66
C LEU A 262 1.19 2.07 4.01
N ARG A 263 1.11 1.25 5.06
CA ARG A 263 0.88 1.72 6.44
C ARG A 263 1.91 2.77 6.87
N ASP A 264 3.18 2.52 6.59
CA ASP A 264 4.26 3.38 7.06
C ASP A 264 4.28 4.73 6.32
N THR A 265 3.69 4.83 5.12
CA THR A 265 3.44 6.13 4.48
C THR A 265 2.49 7.03 5.28
N LEU A 266 1.51 6.44 5.99
CA LEU A 266 0.60 7.18 6.88
C LEU A 266 1.31 7.56 8.18
N ARG A 267 2.07 6.61 8.75
CA ARG A 267 2.66 6.75 10.09
C ARG A 267 3.95 7.59 10.13
N GLY A 268 4.63 7.78 9.01
CA GLY A 268 5.84 8.60 8.90
C GLY A 268 5.58 10.11 9.00
N THR A 269 6.64 10.92 8.99
CA THR A 269 6.56 12.39 9.11
C THR A 269 6.89 13.12 7.79
N SER A 270 6.74 12.43 6.66
CA SER A 270 6.98 12.98 5.32
C SER A 270 5.72 12.82 4.46
N THR A 271 5.61 13.60 3.40
CA THR A 271 4.46 13.59 2.47
C THR A 271 4.92 13.25 1.05
N GLY A 272 3.97 12.96 0.16
CA GLY A 272 4.25 12.67 -1.26
C GLY A 272 5.23 11.52 -1.44
N MET A 273 6.14 11.66 -2.41
CA MET A 273 7.09 10.60 -2.77
C MET A 273 8.18 10.36 -1.72
N MET A 274 8.44 11.35 -0.87
CA MET A 274 9.34 11.17 0.27
C MET A 274 8.73 10.25 1.33
N ALA A 275 7.42 10.28 1.53
CA ALA A 275 6.72 9.34 2.42
C ALA A 275 6.92 7.90 1.95
N LEU A 276 6.71 7.66 0.66
CA LEU A 276 6.92 6.34 0.05
C LEU A 276 8.38 5.90 0.11
N SER A 277 9.33 6.80 -0.21
CA SER A 277 10.77 6.49 -0.15
C SER A 277 11.23 6.11 1.26
N ASN A 278 10.71 6.80 2.28
CA ASN A 278 11.00 6.50 3.67
C ASN A 278 10.39 5.16 4.10
N ALA A 279 9.16 4.87 3.68
CA ALA A 279 8.49 3.60 3.96
C ALA A 279 9.21 2.40 3.31
N LEU A 280 9.65 2.55 2.05
CA LEU A 280 10.48 1.55 1.36
C LEU A 280 11.82 1.34 2.08
N SER A 281 12.47 2.42 2.53
CA SER A 281 13.72 2.31 3.29
C SER A 281 13.51 1.59 4.62
N ALA A 282 12.38 1.85 5.31
CA ALA A 282 12.03 1.21 6.57
C ALA A 282 11.71 -0.29 6.42
N SER A 283 11.21 -0.72 5.25
CA SER A 283 11.04 -2.15 4.94
C SER A 283 12.36 -2.86 4.60
N GLY A 284 13.49 -2.13 4.59
CA GLY A 284 14.82 -2.66 4.28
C GLY A 284 15.14 -2.62 2.78
N SER A 285 14.26 -2.06 1.95
CA SER A 285 14.51 -1.88 0.52
C SER A 285 15.62 -0.86 0.28
N LYS A 286 16.48 -1.16 -0.68
CA LYS A 286 17.49 -0.22 -1.21
C LYS A 286 16.98 0.55 -2.44
N LEU A 287 15.78 0.22 -2.92
CA LEU A 287 15.19 0.85 -4.08
C LEU A 287 14.60 2.21 -3.71
N THR A 288 14.81 3.21 -4.56
CA THR A 288 14.09 4.49 -4.46
C THR A 288 12.65 4.32 -4.94
N ALA A 289 11.77 5.26 -4.60
CA ALA A 289 10.41 5.27 -5.15
C ALA A 289 10.40 5.26 -6.70
N SER A 290 11.35 5.95 -7.32
CA SER A 290 11.51 5.96 -8.78
C SER A 290 12.04 4.63 -9.34
N ASP A 291 12.88 3.88 -8.63
CA ASP A 291 13.25 2.51 -9.02
C ASP A 291 12.03 1.59 -9.00
N VAL A 292 11.24 1.67 -7.93
CA VAL A 292 10.02 0.86 -7.75
C VAL A 292 8.98 1.17 -8.83
N PHE A 293 8.77 2.46 -9.12
CA PHE A 293 7.87 2.87 -10.20
C PHE A 293 8.33 2.34 -11.57
N MET A 294 9.63 2.43 -11.87
CA MET A 294 10.16 1.91 -13.14
C MET A 294 10.00 0.40 -13.26
N ARG A 295 10.21 -0.34 -12.18
CA ARG A 295 9.94 -1.79 -12.13
C ARG A 295 8.46 -2.08 -12.35
N TRP A 296 7.58 -1.37 -11.67
CA TRP A 296 6.13 -1.50 -11.83
C TRP A 296 5.68 -1.21 -13.27
N ALA A 297 6.21 -0.16 -13.91
CA ALA A 297 5.92 0.16 -15.30
C ALA A 297 6.38 -0.96 -16.27
N VAL A 298 7.47 -1.66 -15.96
CA VAL A 298 7.91 -2.86 -16.70
C VAL A 298 6.98 -4.04 -16.42
N VAL A 299 6.58 -4.26 -15.17
CA VAL A 299 5.64 -5.33 -14.78
C VAL A 299 4.34 -5.21 -15.56
N ASN A 300 3.82 -3.99 -15.70
CA ASN A 300 2.61 -3.73 -16.46
C ASN A 300 2.75 -4.00 -17.96
N LEU A 301 3.95 -4.26 -18.49
CA LEU A 301 4.17 -4.73 -19.86
C LEU A 301 4.45 -6.25 -19.93
N VAL A 302 5.28 -6.74 -19.01
CA VAL A 302 5.87 -8.09 -19.06
C VAL A 302 5.02 -9.13 -18.31
N ASP A 303 4.65 -8.80 -17.08
CA ASP A 303 3.92 -9.63 -16.12
C ASP A 303 4.34 -11.12 -16.09
N ASP A 304 5.63 -11.35 -15.91
CA ASP A 304 6.26 -12.68 -15.89
C ASP A 304 7.22 -12.79 -14.71
N VAL A 305 6.88 -13.62 -13.72
CA VAL A 305 7.69 -13.84 -12.52
C VAL A 305 8.88 -14.79 -12.73
N GLU A 306 8.92 -15.49 -13.87
CA GLU A 306 10.03 -16.40 -14.20
C GLU A 306 11.21 -15.65 -14.82
N LEU A 307 10.96 -14.47 -15.42
CA LEU A 307 12.02 -13.62 -15.97
C LEU A 307 12.84 -12.98 -14.84
N GLU A 308 12.15 -12.35 -13.89
CA GLU A 308 12.69 -11.82 -12.65
C GLU A 308 11.63 -11.99 -11.56
N SER A 309 12.05 -12.23 -10.31
CA SER A 309 11.11 -12.47 -9.20
C SER A 309 10.16 -11.29 -8.92
N TRP A 310 10.54 -10.08 -9.36
CA TRP A 310 9.77 -8.85 -9.24
C TRP A 310 8.98 -8.46 -10.49
N SER A 311 9.15 -9.13 -11.63
CA SER A 311 8.61 -8.71 -12.94
C SER A 311 7.20 -9.20 -13.26
N GLY A 312 6.46 -9.67 -12.25
CA GLY A 312 5.07 -10.08 -12.39
C GLY A 312 4.27 -9.92 -11.09
N TYR A 313 2.94 -9.83 -11.23
CA TYR A 313 2.02 -9.88 -10.09
C TYR A 313 1.91 -11.30 -9.55
N ARG A 314 1.66 -11.44 -8.25
CA ARG A 314 1.41 -12.73 -7.57
C ARG A 314 -0.07 -13.07 -7.55
N ASN A 315 -0.94 -12.07 -7.46
CA ASN A 315 -2.38 -12.24 -7.55
C ASN A 315 -2.79 -12.76 -8.94
N GLU A 316 -3.30 -13.99 -9.01
CA GLU A 316 -3.66 -14.65 -10.26
C GLU A 316 -4.83 -13.97 -11.01
N ASN A 317 -5.66 -13.19 -10.31
CA ASN A 317 -6.74 -12.45 -10.95
C ASN A 317 -6.25 -11.23 -11.74
N ILE A 318 -5.05 -10.75 -11.41
CA ILE A 318 -4.41 -9.60 -12.04
C ILE A 318 -3.33 -10.08 -13.02
N ARG A 319 -2.61 -11.14 -12.65
CA ARG A 319 -1.54 -11.75 -13.45
C ARG A 319 -2.05 -12.06 -14.86
N ARG A 320 -1.32 -11.59 -15.87
CA ARG A 320 -1.57 -11.65 -17.31
C ARG A 320 -2.82 -10.91 -17.79
N ALA A 321 -3.56 -10.25 -16.90
CA ALA A 321 -4.71 -9.41 -17.25
C ALA A 321 -4.30 -7.94 -17.47
N LEU A 322 -3.12 -7.55 -16.99
CA LEU A 322 -2.58 -6.18 -17.08
C LEU A 322 -1.68 -5.79 -18.26
N PRO A 323 -1.14 -6.69 -19.13
CA PRO A 323 -0.19 -6.27 -20.16
C PRO A 323 -0.68 -5.08 -20.98
N VAL A 324 -0.01 -3.94 -20.80
CA VAL A 324 -0.34 -2.67 -21.42
C VAL A 324 0.02 -2.74 -22.90
N ALA A 325 -0.89 -2.29 -23.75
CA ALA A 325 -0.59 -2.08 -25.16
C ALA A 325 0.42 -0.93 -25.30
N SER A 326 1.36 -1.08 -26.24
CA SER A 326 2.33 -0.04 -26.55
C SER A 326 1.62 1.26 -26.91
N THR A 327 1.92 2.33 -26.18
CA THR A 327 1.38 3.68 -26.39
C THR A 327 1.63 4.14 -27.83
N ARG A 328 2.81 3.81 -28.36
CA ARG A 328 3.17 4.05 -29.76
C ARG A 328 4.04 2.92 -30.27
N THR A 329 3.79 2.52 -31.52
CA THR A 329 4.57 1.48 -32.20
C THR A 329 5.11 2.01 -33.52
N LEU A 330 6.42 1.84 -33.72
CA LEU A 330 7.09 2.02 -35.00
C LEU A 330 7.72 0.69 -35.39
N ASN A 331 7.47 0.26 -36.63
CA ASN A 331 7.89 -1.06 -37.10
C ASN A 331 9.01 -0.96 -38.14
N ASN A 332 9.77 -2.05 -38.31
CA ASN A 332 10.70 -2.23 -39.43
C ASN A 332 11.93 -1.31 -39.39
N LEU A 333 12.47 -1.03 -38.20
CA LEU A 333 13.77 -0.35 -38.07
C LEU A 333 14.89 -1.28 -38.55
N GLY A 334 15.49 -0.98 -39.70
CA GLY A 334 16.65 -1.69 -40.26
C GLY A 334 17.97 -0.92 -40.13
N ASP A 335 19.04 -1.48 -40.69
CA ASP A 335 20.36 -0.86 -40.73
C ASP A 335 20.31 0.51 -41.44
N GLY A 336 20.85 1.55 -40.81
CA GLY A 336 20.84 2.92 -41.34
C GLY A 336 19.49 3.65 -41.23
N GLY A 337 18.44 3.00 -40.71
CA GLY A 337 17.16 3.64 -40.39
C GLY A 337 17.23 4.51 -39.12
N GLU A 338 16.41 5.55 -39.08
CA GLU A 338 16.20 6.40 -37.89
C GLU A 338 14.69 6.52 -37.61
N TYR A 339 14.31 6.33 -36.35
CA TYR A 339 12.97 6.66 -35.86
C TYR A 339 13.01 7.67 -34.73
N VAL A 340 11.94 8.44 -34.60
CA VAL A 340 11.84 9.49 -33.59
C VAL A 340 10.53 9.35 -32.83
N PHE A 341 10.63 9.20 -31.51
CA PHE A 341 9.51 9.41 -30.60
C PHE A 341 9.61 10.81 -30.00
N GLN A 342 8.48 11.50 -29.93
CA GLN A 342 8.35 12.81 -29.28
C GLN A 342 7.11 12.81 -28.41
N GLU A 343 7.33 12.81 -27.10
CA GLU A 343 6.27 12.62 -26.11
C GLU A 343 6.38 13.67 -25.01
N ASN A 344 5.23 14.13 -24.52
CA ASN A 344 5.15 14.93 -23.29
C ASN A 344 4.83 14.02 -22.10
N PHE A 345 5.44 14.30 -20.95
CA PHE A 345 5.29 13.55 -19.71
C PHE A 345 4.91 14.45 -18.55
N SER A 346 3.86 14.11 -17.84
CA SER A 346 3.69 14.51 -16.44
C SER A 346 4.71 13.76 -15.57
N ASP A 347 4.99 14.26 -14.36
CA ASP A 347 5.77 13.49 -13.39
C ASP A 347 5.04 12.20 -13.00
N TRP A 348 5.81 11.13 -12.75
CA TRP A 348 5.30 9.80 -12.40
C TRP A 348 4.30 9.23 -13.42
N GLN A 349 4.57 9.50 -14.70
CA GLN A 349 3.85 8.96 -15.85
C GLN A 349 4.80 8.08 -16.67
N ALA A 350 4.36 6.86 -17.00
CA ALA A 350 5.07 5.98 -17.92
C ALA A 350 4.37 5.92 -19.29
N LYS A 351 5.14 5.72 -20.35
CA LYS A 351 4.64 5.40 -21.69
C LYS A 351 5.43 4.24 -22.26
N TRP A 352 4.80 3.42 -23.10
CA TRP A 352 5.42 2.24 -23.70
C TRP A 352 5.65 2.48 -25.19
N LEU A 353 6.89 2.75 -25.58
CA LEU A 353 7.29 3.12 -26.94
C LEU A 353 7.95 1.92 -27.62
N GLU A 354 7.25 1.31 -28.55
CA GLU A 354 7.66 0.07 -29.20
C GLU A 354 8.39 0.32 -30.53
N LEU A 355 9.55 -0.31 -30.64
CA LEU A 355 10.25 -0.58 -31.90
C LEU A 355 10.02 -2.05 -32.25
N GLY A 356 8.99 -2.31 -33.06
CA GLY A 356 8.55 -3.64 -33.45
C GLY A 356 9.17 -4.11 -34.77
N ASN A 357 9.13 -5.42 -35.00
CA ASN A 357 9.56 -6.05 -36.25
C ASN A 357 10.92 -5.53 -36.76
N LEU A 358 11.92 -5.47 -35.88
CA LEU A 358 13.27 -5.03 -36.25
C LEU A 358 13.79 -5.86 -37.43
N VAL A 359 14.27 -5.19 -38.48
CA VAL A 359 14.69 -5.86 -39.72
C VAL A 359 16.06 -6.49 -39.50
N SER A 360 16.23 -7.77 -39.81
CA SER A 360 17.54 -8.43 -39.72
C SER A 360 18.61 -7.65 -40.48
N GLY A 361 19.79 -7.50 -39.88
CA GLY A 361 20.87 -6.67 -40.40
C GLY A 361 22.16 -6.85 -39.60
N ASN A 362 23.23 -6.20 -40.05
CA ASN A 362 24.57 -6.28 -39.48
C ASN A 362 24.76 -5.33 -38.28
N ASN A 363 23.91 -4.30 -38.14
CA ASN A 363 24.03 -3.32 -37.06
C ASN A 363 23.36 -3.82 -35.78
N ASN A 364 24.12 -4.45 -34.89
CA ASN A 364 23.63 -5.12 -33.67
C ASN A 364 23.47 -4.18 -32.45
N ILE A 365 23.62 -2.87 -32.60
CA ILE A 365 23.44 -1.91 -31.50
C ILE A 365 22.28 -0.98 -31.82
N LEU A 366 21.32 -0.87 -30.89
CA LEU A 366 20.32 0.19 -30.89
C LEU A 366 20.87 1.40 -30.14
N GLN A 367 21.20 2.45 -30.87
CA GLN A 367 21.56 3.75 -30.31
C GLN A 367 20.29 4.58 -30.12
N LEU A 368 20.15 5.17 -28.93
CA LEU A 368 19.07 6.08 -28.57
C LEU A 368 19.67 7.45 -28.24
N ASP A 369 19.50 8.43 -29.11
CA ASP A 369 19.88 9.82 -28.82
C ASP A 369 18.70 10.54 -28.17
N LEU A 370 18.91 10.99 -26.93
CA LEU A 370 17.91 11.65 -26.11
C LEU A 370 18.08 13.17 -26.18
N SER A 371 16.97 13.90 -26.33
CA SER A 371 16.97 15.35 -26.21
C SER A 371 15.69 15.87 -25.58
N GLY A 372 15.79 16.99 -24.88
CA GLY A 372 14.69 17.56 -24.12
C GLY A 372 15.19 18.42 -22.98
N ASN A 373 14.26 19.11 -22.32
CA ASN A 373 14.58 19.83 -21.09
C ASN A 373 14.58 18.84 -19.93
N GLN A 374 15.42 19.07 -18.92
CA GLN A 374 15.43 18.29 -17.67
C GLN A 374 15.67 16.78 -17.87
N LEU A 375 16.53 16.39 -18.82
CA LEU A 375 16.85 14.98 -19.08
C LEU A 375 17.32 14.23 -17.83
N ALA A 376 18.03 14.90 -16.91
CA ALA A 376 18.49 14.33 -15.65
C ALA A 376 17.37 13.81 -14.74
N ASP A 377 16.13 14.30 -14.91
CA ASP A 377 14.96 13.90 -14.14
C ASP A 377 14.23 12.69 -14.75
N PHE A 378 14.66 12.22 -15.92
CA PHE A 378 14.09 11.08 -16.59
C PHE A 378 14.86 9.79 -16.28
N ARG A 379 14.13 8.68 -16.30
CA ARG A 379 14.70 7.33 -16.34
C ARG A 379 14.09 6.57 -17.50
N LEU A 380 14.79 5.54 -17.96
CA LEU A 380 14.37 4.71 -19.07
C LEU A 380 14.52 3.24 -18.71
N ALA A 381 13.49 2.43 -18.96
CA ALA A 381 13.64 0.99 -19.06
C ALA A 381 13.58 0.56 -20.53
N ALA A 382 14.25 -0.53 -20.87
CA ALA A 382 14.16 -1.18 -22.17
C ALA A 382 13.90 -2.67 -21.98
N VAL A 383 12.82 -3.16 -22.59
CA VAL A 383 12.47 -4.59 -22.60
C VAL A 383 12.72 -5.15 -23.99
N LEU A 384 13.63 -6.12 -24.08
CA LEU A 384 14.01 -6.77 -25.34
C LEU A 384 13.23 -8.05 -25.50
N TYR A 385 12.68 -8.28 -26.70
CA TYR A 385 11.90 -9.47 -27.01
C TYR A 385 12.61 -10.33 -28.07
N LYS A 386 12.64 -11.64 -27.82
CA LYS A 386 13.06 -12.68 -28.76
C LYS A 386 11.88 -13.60 -28.99
N ASN A 387 11.52 -13.87 -30.24
CA ASN A 387 10.36 -14.69 -30.60
C ASN A 387 9.05 -14.22 -29.90
N ASN A 388 8.86 -12.91 -29.80
CA ASN A 388 7.73 -12.28 -29.10
C ASN A 388 7.64 -12.56 -27.58
N GLN A 389 8.68 -13.12 -26.97
CA GLN A 389 8.78 -13.29 -25.51
C GLN A 389 9.81 -12.31 -24.92
N PRO A 390 9.53 -11.69 -23.77
CA PRO A 390 10.52 -10.91 -23.02
C PRO A 390 11.78 -11.74 -22.78
N SER A 391 12.95 -11.15 -23.03
CA SER A 391 14.24 -11.86 -22.94
C SER A 391 15.28 -11.14 -22.10
N ALA A 392 15.16 -9.82 -21.95
CA ALA A 392 16.00 -9.03 -21.07
C ALA A 392 15.29 -7.72 -20.71
N ILE A 393 15.56 -7.22 -19.50
CA ILE A 393 15.14 -5.90 -19.04
C ILE A 393 16.40 -5.12 -18.68
N LYS A 394 16.49 -3.88 -19.16
CA LYS A 394 17.59 -2.96 -18.84
C LYS A 394 17.04 -1.64 -18.32
N PHE A 395 17.75 -1.02 -17.39
CA PHE A 395 17.38 0.27 -16.80
C PHE A 395 18.51 1.28 -16.97
N TYR A 396 18.14 2.53 -17.21
CA TYR A 396 19.08 3.61 -17.45
C TYR A 396 18.67 4.84 -16.63
N ASN A 397 19.63 5.37 -15.87
CA ASN A 397 19.50 6.66 -15.21
C ASN A 397 20.16 7.73 -16.08
N LEU A 398 19.41 8.76 -16.44
CA LEU A 398 19.89 9.78 -17.38
C LEU A 398 20.68 10.90 -16.69
N ILE A 399 20.75 10.91 -15.35
CA ILE A 399 21.47 11.94 -14.57
C ILE A 399 22.99 11.96 -14.80
N ASN A 400 23.60 10.82 -15.18
CA ASN A 400 25.05 10.65 -15.27
C ASN A 400 25.57 10.47 -16.71
N LEU A 401 24.73 10.76 -17.70
CA LEU A 401 25.10 10.57 -19.10
C LEU A 401 26.05 11.69 -19.56
N ALA A 402 27.34 11.35 -19.72
CA ALA A 402 28.34 12.26 -20.31
C ALA A 402 28.00 12.65 -21.76
N THR A 403 27.31 11.77 -22.47
CA THR A 403 26.67 12.01 -23.77
C THR A 403 25.23 11.52 -23.68
N PRO A 404 24.24 12.22 -24.25
CA PRO A 404 22.82 11.86 -24.13
C PRO A 404 22.46 10.70 -25.09
N SER A 405 23.34 9.71 -25.22
CA SER A 405 23.15 8.56 -26.08
C SER A 405 23.22 7.29 -25.25
N ILE A 406 22.22 6.42 -25.37
CA ILE A 406 22.21 5.08 -24.78
C ILE A 406 22.46 4.06 -25.89
N PHE A 407 23.31 3.09 -25.61
CA PHE A 407 23.64 2.02 -26.55
C PHE A 407 23.14 0.68 -25.99
N ILE A 408 22.20 0.07 -26.69
CA ILE A 408 21.60 -1.20 -26.30
C ILE A 408 22.05 -2.27 -27.29
N LYS A 409 22.86 -3.23 -26.81
CA LYS A 409 23.22 -4.40 -27.60
C LYS A 409 21.98 -5.24 -27.88
N LEU A 410 21.75 -5.54 -29.16
CA LEU A 410 20.71 -6.42 -29.66
C LEU A 410 21.32 -7.80 -29.89
N ASP A 411 21.05 -8.73 -28.99
CA ASP A 411 21.43 -10.12 -29.18
C ASP A 411 20.76 -10.72 -30.42
N SER A 412 21.34 -11.82 -30.93
CA SER A 412 20.72 -12.58 -32.01
C SER A 412 19.29 -12.99 -31.66
N GLY A 413 18.38 -12.80 -32.62
CA GLY A 413 16.95 -13.09 -32.49
C GLY A 413 16.10 -12.02 -31.81
N VAL A 414 16.68 -10.90 -31.34
CA VAL A 414 15.88 -9.78 -30.83
C VAL A 414 15.14 -9.13 -31.99
N ASN A 415 13.80 -9.14 -31.93
CA ASN A 415 12.93 -8.63 -33.00
C ASN A 415 12.06 -7.44 -32.55
N LYS A 416 12.01 -7.15 -31.25
CA LYS A 416 11.24 -6.04 -30.69
C LYS A 416 11.94 -5.47 -29.46
N VAL A 417 11.90 -4.15 -29.32
CA VAL A 417 12.33 -3.43 -28.11
C VAL A 417 11.22 -2.48 -27.68
N VAL A 418 10.81 -2.54 -26.42
CA VAL A 418 9.88 -1.56 -25.84
C VAL A 418 10.65 -0.67 -24.88
N LEU A 419 10.62 0.63 -25.15
CA LEU A 419 11.25 1.68 -24.36
C LEU A 419 10.20 2.29 -23.43
N ILE A 420 10.51 2.38 -22.14
CA ILE A 420 9.59 2.87 -21.11
C ILE A 420 10.23 4.07 -20.40
N PRO A 421 10.13 5.29 -20.96
CA PRO A 421 10.57 6.50 -20.27
C PRO A 421 9.57 6.96 -19.22
N ALA A 422 10.07 7.55 -18.14
CA ALA A 422 9.27 8.26 -17.13
C ALA A 422 10.08 9.38 -16.46
N LYS A 423 9.39 10.40 -15.95
CA LYS A 423 9.97 11.60 -15.31
C LYS A 423 9.69 11.65 -13.81
N PHE A 424 10.67 12.09 -13.01
CA PHE A 424 10.64 12.05 -11.53
C PHE A 424 11.14 13.33 -10.85
N SER A 425 10.98 14.49 -11.49
CA SER A 425 11.38 15.79 -10.96
C SER A 425 10.52 16.25 -9.76
N LYS A 426 9.21 16.08 -9.83
CA LYS A 426 8.27 16.54 -8.80
C LYS A 426 8.09 15.46 -7.74
N GLN A 427 8.23 15.83 -6.48
CA GLN A 427 8.24 14.89 -5.35
C GLN A 427 7.05 15.09 -4.38
N LYS A 428 6.41 16.27 -4.40
CA LYS A 428 5.24 16.59 -3.57
C LYS A 428 4.46 17.77 -4.15
N GLY A 429 3.27 18.02 -3.61
CA GLY A 429 2.42 19.16 -3.98
C GLY A 429 1.81 19.00 -5.37
N PHE A 430 1.45 17.77 -5.74
CA PHE A 430 0.81 17.45 -7.02
C PHE A 430 -0.56 18.11 -7.15
N THR A 431 -0.93 18.50 -8.37
CA THR A 431 -2.21 19.15 -8.67
C THR A 431 -2.99 18.34 -9.70
N ASP A 432 -4.12 18.86 -10.16
CA ASP A 432 -4.95 18.30 -11.22
C ASP A 432 -4.52 18.75 -12.64
N ASN A 433 -3.52 19.63 -12.74
CA ASN A 433 -3.03 20.21 -13.99
C ASN A 433 -1.54 20.52 -13.89
N ASP A 434 -0.74 19.47 -13.72
CA ASP A 434 0.70 19.59 -13.57
C ASP A 434 1.40 19.79 -14.93
N MET A 435 2.50 20.55 -14.92
CA MET A 435 3.22 20.85 -16.16
C MET A 435 3.86 19.60 -16.75
N THR A 436 3.70 19.43 -18.06
CA THR A 436 4.36 18.34 -18.78
C THR A 436 5.72 18.76 -19.33
N THR A 437 6.63 17.80 -19.48
CA THR A 437 7.96 17.99 -20.07
C THR A 437 8.12 17.10 -21.30
N ARG A 438 8.64 17.68 -22.38
CA ARG A 438 8.87 16.94 -23.63
C ARG A 438 10.19 16.16 -23.58
N LEU A 439 10.12 14.88 -23.96
CA LEU A 439 11.27 14.03 -24.27
C LEU A 439 11.24 13.65 -25.75
N THR A 440 12.38 13.78 -26.42
CA THR A 440 12.62 13.25 -27.78
C THR A 440 13.61 12.09 -27.68
N LEU A 441 13.26 10.96 -28.29
CA LEU A 441 14.09 9.76 -28.40
C LEU A 441 14.30 9.45 -29.88
N ARG A 442 15.54 9.57 -30.36
CA ARG A 442 15.92 9.15 -31.72
C ARG A 442 16.59 7.79 -31.68
N ALA A 443 15.95 6.79 -32.28
CA ALA A 443 16.42 5.42 -32.33
C ALA A 443 17.08 5.10 -33.67
N LYS A 444 18.28 4.53 -33.64
CA LYS A 444 19.05 4.08 -34.82
C LYS A 444 19.70 2.74 -34.58
N ARG A 445 19.87 1.95 -35.64
CA ARG A 445 20.74 0.77 -35.60
C ARG A 445 22.13 1.11 -36.14
N VAL A 446 23.15 0.92 -35.31
CA VAL A 446 24.57 1.16 -35.62
C VAL A 446 25.38 -0.13 -35.49
N GLY A 447 26.48 -0.22 -36.23
CA GLY A 447 27.41 -1.36 -36.17
C GLY A 447 28.17 -1.41 -34.84
N ASP A 448 28.99 -2.45 -34.66
CA ASP A 448 29.86 -2.59 -33.49
C ASP A 448 30.77 -1.35 -33.35
N ILE A 449 30.46 -0.48 -32.41
CA ILE A 449 31.33 0.61 -31.99
C ILE A 449 32.23 0.01 -30.89
N SER A 450 33.54 0.29 -30.94
CA SER A 450 34.42 0.07 -29.77
C SER A 450 34.00 1.06 -28.67
N LEU A 451 32.98 0.69 -27.88
CA LEU A 451 32.40 1.56 -26.87
C LEU A 451 33.24 1.51 -25.60
N ILE A 452 33.63 2.68 -25.12
CA ILE A 452 33.71 2.95 -23.69
C ILE A 452 32.24 3.08 -23.26
N THR A 453 31.59 1.96 -22.96
CA THR A 453 30.20 1.97 -22.49
C THR A 453 30.16 2.76 -21.18
N PRO A 454 29.34 3.82 -21.06
CA PRO A 454 28.97 4.31 -19.74
C PRO A 454 28.42 3.12 -18.96
N GLU A 455 28.94 2.92 -17.75
CA GLU A 455 28.62 1.78 -16.88
C GLU A 455 27.12 1.48 -16.96
N GLU A 456 26.76 0.28 -17.45
CA GLU A 456 25.39 -0.21 -17.37
C GLU A 456 24.96 0.02 -15.93
N ALA A 457 23.96 0.88 -15.69
CA ALA A 457 23.41 0.99 -14.37
C ALA A 457 22.91 -0.41 -14.04
N THR A 458 23.58 -1.09 -13.10
CA THR A 458 23.19 -2.42 -12.64
C THR A 458 21.68 -2.38 -12.47
N SER A 459 20.94 -3.27 -13.13
CA SER A 459 19.48 -3.42 -12.98
C SER A 459 19.15 -3.07 -11.54
N PRO A 460 18.31 -2.05 -11.24
CA PRO A 460 18.22 -1.42 -9.93
C PRO A 460 18.18 -2.55 -8.93
N SER A 461 19.33 -2.78 -8.30
CA SER A 461 19.56 -4.11 -7.78
C SER A 461 18.79 -4.14 -6.48
N VAL A 462 17.68 -4.87 -6.47
CA VAL A 462 17.50 -5.78 -5.36
C VAL A 462 18.67 -6.73 -5.54
N VAL A 463 19.80 -6.35 -4.96
CA VAL A 463 20.60 -7.40 -4.37
C VAL A 463 19.56 -8.14 -3.54
N ASP A 464 19.33 -9.41 -3.85
CA ASP A 464 18.92 -10.33 -2.80
C ASP A 464 20.04 -10.27 -1.77
N VAL A 465 19.96 -9.20 -0.99
CA VAL A 465 20.59 -8.99 0.27
C VAL A 465 19.80 -9.97 1.14
N VAL A 466 20.12 -11.26 0.98
CA VAL A 466 20.46 -12.06 2.15
C VAL A 466 21.76 -11.50 2.73
N SER A 467 21.69 -10.25 3.17
CA SER A 467 22.68 -9.53 3.97
C SER A 467 21.88 -8.57 4.85
N GLY A 468 21.13 -9.23 5.74
CA GLY A 468 20.16 -8.75 6.71
C GLY A 468 19.92 -7.25 6.83
N ASN A 469 18.67 -6.84 6.65
CA ASN A 469 18.06 -5.72 7.37
C ASN A 469 16.52 -5.77 7.31
N ASN A 470 15.94 -6.89 7.75
CA ASN A 470 14.74 -6.94 8.59
C ASN A 470 14.54 -8.41 8.99
N LEU A 471 14.67 -8.71 10.28
CA LEU A 471 14.47 -10.07 10.77
C LEU A 471 12.97 -10.34 10.80
N ILE A 472 12.52 -11.29 9.98
CA ILE A 472 11.14 -11.80 10.02
C ILE A 472 11.05 -12.95 11.02
N ASP A 473 9.89 -13.13 11.64
CA ASP A 473 9.65 -14.27 12.51
C ASP A 473 9.91 -15.59 11.78
N GLY A 474 10.67 -16.48 12.42
CA GLY A 474 11.16 -17.71 11.82
C GLY A 474 12.57 -17.62 11.23
N SER A 475 13.19 -16.43 11.16
CA SER A 475 14.57 -16.29 10.63
C SER A 475 15.58 -17.05 11.48
N LEU A 476 16.51 -17.76 10.83
CA LEU A 476 17.70 -18.30 11.47
C LEU A 476 18.81 -17.26 11.38
N ILE A 477 19.41 -16.90 12.51
CA ILE A 477 20.38 -15.81 12.60
C ILE A 477 21.63 -16.25 13.37
N ARG A 478 22.79 -15.69 13.04
CA ARG A 478 24.01 -15.85 13.84
C ARG A 478 24.86 -14.58 13.74
N ALA A 479 25.84 -14.45 14.63
CA ALA A 479 26.89 -13.45 14.45
C ALA A 479 27.86 -13.92 13.36
N LEU A 480 28.33 -12.99 12.53
CA LEU A 480 29.27 -13.29 11.45
C LEU A 480 30.51 -14.04 12.00
N GLY A 481 30.71 -15.27 11.54
CA GLY A 481 31.82 -16.13 11.95
C GLY A 481 31.57 -16.94 13.24
N ASP A 482 30.41 -16.82 13.89
CA ASP A 482 30.04 -17.64 15.04
C ASP A 482 29.44 -18.99 14.60
N SER A 483 29.58 -20.01 15.44
CA SER A 483 28.95 -21.32 15.29
C SER A 483 27.54 -21.38 15.91
N LYS A 484 27.20 -20.46 16.83
CA LYS A 484 25.89 -20.42 17.48
C LYS A 484 24.83 -19.81 16.56
N VAL A 485 23.81 -20.61 16.22
CA VAL A 485 22.63 -20.16 15.47
C VAL A 485 21.43 -19.98 16.39
N TYR A 486 20.65 -18.93 16.15
CA TYR A 486 19.44 -18.59 16.88
C TYR A 486 18.23 -18.56 15.93
N LEU A 487 17.06 -18.87 16.47
CA LEU A 487 15.77 -18.61 15.82
C LEU A 487 15.25 -17.24 16.30
N TYR A 488 14.88 -16.37 15.37
CA TYR A 488 14.25 -15.08 15.67
C TYR A 488 12.72 -15.20 15.65
N GLN A 489 12.05 -14.68 16.67
CA GLN A 489 10.58 -14.63 16.75
C GLN A 489 10.14 -13.55 17.74
N ASN A 490 9.14 -12.74 17.38
CA ASN A 490 8.55 -11.70 18.22
C ASN A 490 9.58 -10.72 18.84
N GLY A 491 10.67 -10.43 18.13
CA GLY A 491 11.74 -9.57 18.65
C GLY A 491 12.71 -10.23 19.64
N TYR A 492 12.59 -11.54 19.87
CA TYR A 492 13.52 -12.34 20.69
C TYR A 492 14.32 -13.30 19.83
N ARG A 493 15.49 -13.70 20.33
CA ARG A 493 16.29 -14.80 19.76
C ARG A 493 16.26 -16.00 20.70
N ARG A 494 16.22 -17.21 20.15
CA ARG A 494 16.39 -18.46 20.92
C ARG A 494 17.53 -19.27 20.35
N TRP A 495 18.49 -19.61 21.18
CA TRP A 495 19.61 -20.44 20.75
C TRP A 495 19.16 -21.86 20.36
N ILE A 496 19.61 -22.32 19.19
CA ILE A 496 19.45 -23.69 18.71
C ILE A 496 20.64 -24.52 19.21
N ARG A 497 20.38 -25.33 20.24
CA ARG A 497 21.44 -26.00 21.03
C ARG A 497 22.14 -27.18 20.34
N SER A 498 21.64 -27.63 19.20
CA SER A 498 22.22 -28.75 18.44
C SER A 498 21.80 -28.69 16.98
N GLU A 499 22.73 -28.98 16.07
CA GLU A 499 22.46 -29.19 14.64
C GLU A 499 21.39 -30.27 14.37
N LYS A 500 21.18 -31.23 15.29
CA LYS A 500 20.11 -32.23 15.17
C LYS A 500 18.74 -31.57 15.09
N ILE A 501 18.57 -30.41 15.73
CA ILE A 501 17.32 -29.66 15.74
C ILE A 501 17.00 -29.14 14.34
N PHE A 502 17.99 -28.78 13.51
CA PHE A 502 17.74 -28.36 12.13
C PHE A 502 16.98 -29.44 11.35
N ARG A 503 17.33 -30.71 11.56
CA ARG A 503 16.66 -31.85 10.91
C ARG A 503 15.21 -32.05 11.36
N PHE A 504 14.84 -31.56 12.54
CA PHE A 504 13.45 -31.63 13.01
C PHE A 504 12.54 -30.64 12.29
N TYR A 505 13.09 -29.63 11.60
CA TYR A 505 12.36 -28.59 10.90
C TYR A 505 12.74 -28.46 9.42
N ASN A 506 13.56 -29.39 8.90
CA ASN A 506 14.14 -29.31 7.55
C ASN A 506 14.90 -27.99 7.29
N TRP A 507 15.54 -27.44 8.32
CA TRP A 507 16.37 -26.25 8.19
C TRP A 507 17.75 -26.59 7.65
N SER A 508 18.38 -25.62 6.97
CA SER A 508 19.76 -25.72 6.48
C SER A 508 20.59 -24.51 6.91
N PHE A 509 21.92 -24.69 6.99
CA PHE A 509 22.82 -23.57 7.29
C PHE A 509 22.82 -22.49 6.21
N ALA A 510 22.35 -22.79 4.99
CA ALA A 510 22.20 -21.81 3.92
C ALA A 510 21.07 -20.79 4.20
N GLN A 511 20.14 -21.10 5.09
CA GLN A 511 19.07 -20.19 5.53
C GLN A 511 19.51 -19.26 6.67
N VAL A 512 20.72 -19.46 7.21
CA VAL A 512 21.22 -18.69 8.35
C VAL A 512 21.72 -17.34 7.88
N VAL A 513 21.12 -16.28 8.41
CA VAL A 513 21.48 -14.90 8.15
C VAL A 513 22.61 -14.49 9.11
N ASP A 514 23.74 -14.08 8.54
CA ASP A 514 24.84 -13.48 9.28
C ASP A 514 24.50 -12.03 9.66
N LEU A 515 24.60 -11.71 10.95
CA LEU A 515 24.42 -10.38 11.52
C LEU A 515 25.76 -9.89 12.09
N ASP A 516 25.94 -8.57 12.14
CA ASP A 516 27.00 -8.00 12.97
C ASP A 516 26.74 -8.32 14.46
N GLN A 517 27.82 -8.51 15.22
CA GLN A 517 27.76 -8.91 16.63
C GLN A 517 26.90 -7.95 17.47
N ALA A 518 27.08 -6.64 17.28
CA ALA A 518 26.37 -5.61 18.03
C ALA A 518 24.86 -5.63 17.79
N ARG A 519 24.43 -5.94 16.56
CA ARG A 519 23.02 -6.10 16.21
C ARG A 519 22.42 -7.36 16.81
N LEU A 520 23.15 -8.48 16.78
CA LEU A 520 22.68 -9.72 17.39
C LEU A 520 22.50 -9.53 18.92
N GLU A 521 23.40 -8.79 19.57
CA GLU A 521 23.35 -8.51 21.01
C GLU A 521 22.19 -7.60 21.44
N ARG A 522 21.68 -6.75 20.54
CA ARG A 522 20.47 -5.93 20.79
C ARG A 522 19.18 -6.76 20.84
N ILE A 523 19.20 -7.99 20.32
CA ILE A 523 18.03 -8.88 20.33
C ILE A 523 18.05 -9.67 21.65
N PRO A 524 17.08 -9.48 22.56
CA PRO A 524 17.03 -10.21 23.82
C PRO A 524 16.90 -11.71 23.58
N GLU A 525 17.68 -12.51 24.31
CA GLU A 525 17.59 -13.96 24.26
C GLU A 525 16.46 -14.47 25.18
N SER A 526 15.71 -15.46 24.72
CA SER A 526 14.76 -16.22 25.54
C SER A 526 15.06 -17.71 25.49
N ASN A 527 14.97 -18.35 26.65
CA ASN A 527 15.07 -19.80 26.82
C ASN A 527 13.72 -20.46 27.13
N LEU A 528 12.60 -19.75 26.92
CA LEU A 528 11.26 -20.26 27.16
C LEU A 528 10.69 -20.94 25.92
N ILE A 529 10.17 -22.16 26.10
CA ILE A 529 9.55 -22.94 25.05
C ILE A 529 8.19 -23.50 25.48
N ARG A 530 7.34 -23.83 24.50
CA ARG A 530 6.14 -24.65 24.69
C ARG A 530 5.98 -25.62 23.53
N LEU A 531 5.41 -26.79 23.78
CA LEU A 531 5.06 -27.74 22.72
C LEU A 531 3.87 -27.19 21.91
N THR A 532 3.90 -27.33 20.59
CA THR A 532 2.76 -26.97 19.72
C THR A 532 1.45 -27.60 20.23
N GLY A 533 0.44 -26.77 20.47
CA GLY A 533 -0.87 -27.20 20.98
C GLY A 533 -0.95 -27.37 22.51
N ASP A 534 0.16 -27.21 23.24
CA ASP A 534 0.18 -27.26 24.71
C ASP A 534 0.18 -25.83 25.31
N LYS A 535 -0.43 -25.69 26.49
CA LYS A 535 -0.45 -24.45 27.28
C LYS A 535 0.71 -24.36 28.27
N LYS A 536 1.43 -25.47 28.54
CA LYS A 536 2.54 -25.50 29.50
C LYS A 536 3.80 -24.84 28.92
N VAL A 537 4.35 -23.88 29.67
CA VAL A 537 5.62 -23.22 29.36
C VAL A 537 6.76 -23.89 30.13
N TYR A 538 7.85 -24.17 29.43
CA TYR A 538 9.06 -24.73 29.98
C TYR A 538 10.23 -23.76 29.79
N GLN A 539 11.18 -23.77 30.72
CA GLN A 539 12.45 -23.07 30.61
C GLN A 539 13.58 -24.04 30.27
N LEU A 540 14.48 -23.64 29.37
CA LEU A 540 15.65 -24.42 28.98
C LEU A 540 16.90 -24.00 29.76
N ASP A 541 17.62 -24.95 30.33
CA ASP A 541 18.91 -24.74 31.02
C ASP A 541 19.92 -25.83 30.64
N ALA A 542 21.12 -25.83 31.22
CA ALA A 542 22.16 -26.83 30.90
C ALA A 542 21.71 -28.30 31.06
N LEU A 543 20.71 -28.58 31.89
CA LEU A 543 20.24 -29.94 32.21
C LEU A 543 19.06 -30.39 31.34
N GLY A 544 18.29 -29.47 30.77
CA GLY A 544 17.22 -29.78 29.85
C GLY A 544 16.07 -28.77 29.91
N LYS A 545 14.83 -29.28 29.84
CA LYS A 545 13.61 -28.47 29.97
C LYS A 545 12.98 -28.63 31.34
N HIS A 546 12.49 -27.51 31.90
CA HIS A 546 11.86 -27.42 33.22
C HIS A 546 10.48 -26.82 33.11
N TRP A 547 9.45 -27.50 33.63
CA TRP A 547 8.12 -26.92 33.64
C TRP A 547 8.03 -25.81 34.69
N LEU A 548 7.60 -24.61 34.29
CA LEU A 548 7.47 -23.46 35.19
C LEU A 548 6.39 -23.61 36.27
N ARG A 549 5.52 -24.62 36.18
CA ARG A 549 4.50 -24.96 37.20
C ARG A 549 3.67 -23.76 37.70
N MET A 550 3.27 -22.88 36.79
CA MET A 550 2.48 -21.69 37.11
C MET A 550 1.37 -21.46 36.09
N SER A 551 0.33 -20.72 36.50
CA SER A 551 -0.75 -20.29 35.61
C SER A 551 -0.30 -19.13 34.71
N GLY A 552 -1.10 -18.81 33.69
CA GLY A 552 -0.80 -17.67 32.81
C GLY A 552 -0.82 -16.33 33.55
N GLU A 553 -1.70 -16.18 34.53
CA GLU A 553 -1.77 -14.98 35.37
C GLU A 553 -0.52 -14.84 36.23
N LYS A 554 -0.04 -15.93 36.86
CA LYS A 554 1.23 -15.93 37.62
C LYS A 554 2.44 -15.67 36.72
N PHE A 555 2.40 -16.16 35.48
CA PHE A 555 3.45 -15.91 34.50
C PHE A 555 3.55 -14.40 34.19
N ILE A 556 2.43 -13.74 33.88
CA ILE A 556 2.37 -12.28 33.65
C ILE A 556 2.77 -11.51 34.92
N ALA A 557 2.23 -11.89 36.08
CA ALA A 557 2.51 -11.23 37.36
C ALA A 557 4.00 -11.33 37.78
N SER A 558 4.73 -12.34 37.29
CA SER A 558 6.18 -12.47 37.49
C SER A 558 7.01 -11.54 36.60
N GLY A 559 6.37 -10.68 35.80
CA GLY A 559 7.02 -9.78 34.85
C GLY A 559 7.39 -10.44 33.51
N ARG A 560 6.95 -11.68 33.25
CA ARG A 560 7.24 -12.39 32.00
C ARG A 560 6.19 -12.09 30.93
N ASN A 561 6.61 -12.07 29.68
CA ASN A 561 5.75 -11.82 28.52
C ASN A 561 5.62 -13.08 27.65
N PHE A 562 4.41 -13.44 27.23
CA PHE A 562 4.18 -14.59 26.34
C PHE A 562 4.85 -14.44 24.98
N SER A 563 5.16 -13.22 24.53
CA SER A 563 5.96 -12.98 23.31
C SER A 563 7.35 -13.61 23.37
N THR A 564 7.89 -13.84 24.58
CA THR A 564 9.19 -14.48 24.80
C THR A 564 9.16 -16.01 24.64
N VAL A 565 7.98 -16.63 24.50
CA VAL A 565 7.82 -18.10 24.49
C VAL A 565 7.83 -18.64 23.06
N PHE A 566 8.79 -19.51 22.77
CA PHE A 566 8.93 -20.15 21.46
C PHE A 566 8.09 -21.42 21.38
N THR A 567 7.34 -21.58 20.30
CA THR A 567 6.59 -22.82 20.06
C THR A 567 7.48 -23.83 19.33
N VAL A 568 7.63 -25.04 19.88
CA VAL A 568 8.49 -26.09 19.32
C VAL A 568 7.70 -27.34 18.98
N ASN A 569 8.15 -28.07 17.96
CA ASN A 569 7.53 -29.33 17.56
C ASN A 569 7.85 -30.46 18.54
N LYS A 570 7.15 -31.60 18.39
CA LYS A 570 7.30 -32.76 19.27
C LYS A 570 8.72 -33.35 19.27
N ASN A 571 9.42 -33.31 18.14
CA ASN A 571 10.77 -33.85 18.00
C ASN A 571 11.80 -33.02 18.76
N GLU A 572 11.78 -31.70 18.61
CA GLU A 572 12.62 -30.80 19.40
C GLU A 572 12.24 -30.85 20.89
N PHE A 573 10.94 -30.83 21.19
CA PHE A 573 10.49 -30.88 22.58
C PHE A 573 11.01 -32.14 23.28
N ASN A 574 10.95 -33.31 22.63
CA ASN A 574 11.44 -34.57 23.19
C ASN A 574 12.97 -34.68 23.22
N PHE A 575 13.68 -33.92 22.39
CA PHE A 575 15.14 -33.86 22.41
C PHE A 575 15.68 -33.30 23.74
N TYR A 576 14.99 -32.32 24.34
CA TYR A 576 15.34 -31.82 25.67
C TYR A 576 14.87 -32.79 26.76
N LYS A 577 15.80 -33.28 27.60
CA LYS A 577 15.46 -34.11 28.76
C LYS A 577 14.60 -33.31 29.75
N LEU A 578 13.58 -33.95 30.30
CA LEU A 578 12.81 -33.34 31.40
C LEU A 578 13.69 -33.39 32.64
N SER A 579 14.03 -32.22 33.17
CA SER A 579 14.83 -32.12 34.40
C SER A 579 13.91 -32.08 35.62
N THR A 580 14.34 -32.73 36.70
CA THR A 580 13.62 -32.83 37.98
C THR A 580 14.19 -31.90 39.07
N HIS A 581 15.22 -31.11 38.76
CA HIS A 581 15.79 -30.16 39.70
C HIS A 581 15.03 -28.83 39.68
N PHE A 582 14.44 -28.49 40.82
CA PHE A 582 13.71 -27.24 41.04
C PHE A 582 14.68 -26.13 41.43
N PHE A 583 14.58 -24.97 40.77
CA PHE A 583 15.11 -23.71 41.26
C PHE A 583 14.02 -22.95 42.03
#